data_AF-A0A0J1DHW8-F1
#
_entry.id   AF-A0A0J1DHW8-F1
#
_cell.length_a   1.000
_cell.length_b   1.000
_cell.length_c   1.000
_cell.angle_alpha   90.00
_cell.angle_beta   90.00
_cell.angle_gamma   90.00
#
_symmetry.space_group_name_H-M   'P 1'
#
loop_
_entity.id
_entity.type
_entity.pdbx_description
1 polymer ?
#
loop_
_entity_poly.entity_id
_entity_poly.type
_entity_poly.pdbx_seq_one_letter_code
_entity_poly.pdbx_strand_id
1 'polypeptide(L)'
;MRNLIALFACSCVVLSASANDPAPAAAAKLAASISRPASASLPAAKEAPSASKEAPARKEAPPKKAAPAPAAAEDKEQEAEVALSAKIAERLAELRERQQARAAASARVKKAAEAKRRDEEKAAAAAAILAAAPKHGTVWSYEGETGPANWSKINVDWAKCGMGNRQSPIDLRDGIKVNLEQIGFDYHPSSFNEVNNGHTIQVTVGGGNFITVGNQTYELQQFHFHRPSEERINGKGTEMVMHLVHKSYDGKIAIVAVLLERGQPHGLMQTIWDNLPLEKNEVVSPSIVLDPSDALPEKREYFTYMGSLSEPPCTEGVLWLVFKQPRQASPAQMALFSRLYPLNARPVQSTAGRMIKESN
;
A
#
# COMPACT_ATOMS: atom_id res chain seq x y z
N MET A 1 -8.61 4.90 72.71
CA MET A 1 -8.84 6.35 72.83
C MET A 1 -9.17 6.90 71.45
N ARG A 2 -10.40 7.43 71.29
CA ARG A 2 -10.89 8.51 70.39
C ARG A 2 -10.48 8.45 68.89
N ASN A 3 -11.37 8.18 67.92
CA ASN A 3 -12.64 8.81 67.46
C ASN A 3 -12.46 9.77 66.26
N LEU A 4 -13.52 9.81 65.43
CA LEU A 4 -13.86 10.66 64.25
C LEU A 4 -13.59 9.93 62.92
N ILE A 5 -14.55 9.37 62.17
CA ILE A 5 -15.96 9.71 61.81
C ILE A 5 -16.13 11.13 61.26
N ALA A 6 -16.32 11.22 59.94
CA ALA A 6 -17.24 12.16 59.30
C ALA A 6 -17.73 11.57 57.97
N LEU A 7 -19.00 11.16 57.94
CA LEU A 7 -19.81 11.00 56.74
C LEU A 7 -20.21 12.38 56.23
N PHE A 8 -20.30 12.55 54.90
CA PHE A 8 -21.35 13.38 54.30
C PHE A 8 -21.85 12.74 53.01
N ALA A 9 -23.17 12.65 52.91
CA ALA A 9 -23.94 11.97 51.89
C ALA A 9 -24.63 12.96 50.93
N CYS A 10 -25.04 12.43 49.77
CA CYS A 10 -26.12 12.87 48.89
C CYS A 10 -26.05 14.27 48.25
N SER A 11 -26.08 14.31 46.91
CA SER A 11 -27.35 14.56 46.20
C SER A 11 -27.22 14.29 44.70
N CYS A 12 -28.12 13.44 44.21
CA CYS A 12 -28.41 13.21 42.80
C CYS A 12 -29.14 14.43 42.21
N VAL A 13 -28.79 14.83 40.99
CA VAL A 13 -29.75 15.48 40.09
C VAL A 13 -29.67 14.76 38.75
N VAL A 14 -30.77 14.05 38.47
CA VAL A 14 -31.12 13.45 37.19
C VAL A 14 -31.89 14.52 36.41
N LEU A 15 -31.48 14.82 35.18
CA LEU A 15 -32.31 15.52 34.20
C LEU A 15 -32.29 14.71 32.90
N SER A 16 -33.40 14.04 32.67
CA SER A 16 -33.82 13.37 31.44
C SER A 16 -34.86 14.24 30.73
N ALA A 17 -34.73 14.41 29.40
CA ALA A 17 -35.77 14.69 28.38
C ALA A 17 -35.15 15.60 27.30
N SER A 18 -35.51 15.58 26.02
CA SER A 18 -36.19 14.66 25.09
C SER A 18 -36.12 15.40 23.74
N ALA A 19 -36.11 14.65 22.65
CA ALA A 19 -36.05 15.09 21.26
C ALA A 19 -37.19 16.05 20.82
N ASN A 20 -36.93 16.87 19.78
CA ASN A 20 -37.62 16.75 18.48
C ASN A 20 -37.13 17.79 17.43
N ASP A 21 -36.98 17.30 16.19
CA ASP A 21 -36.59 17.99 14.95
C ASP A 21 -37.64 19.04 14.47
N PRO A 22 -37.39 19.78 13.37
CA PRO A 22 -37.63 19.22 12.02
C PRO A 22 -36.62 19.62 10.92
N ALA A 23 -36.40 18.70 9.98
CA ALA A 23 -36.00 19.01 8.61
C ALA A 23 -37.21 19.50 7.78
N PRO A 24 -37.00 20.15 6.63
CA PRO A 24 -37.99 20.14 5.55
C PRO A 24 -37.56 19.23 4.39
N ALA A 25 -38.59 18.59 3.84
CA ALA A 25 -38.56 17.62 2.76
C ALA A 25 -38.50 18.25 1.36
N ALA A 26 -38.38 17.34 0.39
CA ALA A 26 -38.07 17.48 -1.02
C ALA A 26 -39.23 17.88 -1.96
N ALA A 27 -38.86 17.90 -3.27
CA ALA A 27 -39.64 17.79 -4.51
C ALA A 27 -39.88 19.13 -5.26
N ALA A 28 -39.83 19.24 -6.60
CA ALA A 28 -40.02 18.24 -7.64
C ALA A 28 -39.40 18.64 -9.01
N LYS A 29 -38.98 17.61 -9.76
CA LYS A 29 -39.12 17.31 -11.21
C LYS A 29 -39.35 18.45 -12.23
N LEU A 30 -38.56 18.41 -13.31
CA LEU A 30 -39.10 18.31 -14.67
C LEU A 30 -38.12 17.59 -15.61
N ALA A 31 -38.68 16.80 -16.54
CA ALA A 31 -37.99 15.88 -17.42
C ALA A 31 -37.90 16.39 -18.88
N ALA A 32 -37.03 15.72 -19.63
CA ALA A 32 -37.03 15.52 -21.09
C ALA A 32 -36.53 16.66 -22.00
N SER A 33 -35.46 16.38 -22.75
CA SER A 33 -35.62 16.04 -24.18
C SER A 33 -34.34 15.45 -24.78
N ILE A 34 -34.55 14.40 -25.57
CA ILE A 34 -33.62 13.61 -26.37
C ILE A 34 -33.25 14.38 -27.64
N SER A 35 -32.00 14.28 -28.12
CA SER A 35 -31.77 14.04 -29.56
C SER A 35 -30.31 13.69 -29.88
N ARG A 36 -30.19 12.54 -30.54
CA ARG A 36 -29.10 12.11 -31.42
C ARG A 36 -29.67 12.19 -32.84
N PRO A 37 -28.86 12.33 -33.89
CA PRO A 37 -29.03 11.37 -34.97
C PRO A 37 -27.72 10.91 -35.61
N ALA A 38 -27.86 9.83 -36.38
CA ALA A 38 -26.85 9.12 -37.13
C ALA A 38 -27.01 9.36 -38.65
N SER A 39 -25.89 9.17 -39.36
CA SER A 39 -25.72 8.54 -40.69
C SER A 39 -26.40 9.08 -41.96
N ALA A 40 -25.53 9.29 -42.97
CA ALA A 40 -25.55 8.73 -44.34
C ALA A 40 -26.05 9.57 -45.55
N SER A 41 -25.15 9.62 -46.55
CA SER A 41 -25.33 9.45 -48.01
C SER A 41 -25.99 10.54 -48.90
N LEU A 42 -25.25 10.87 -49.98
CA LEU A 42 -25.62 11.47 -51.29
C LEU A 42 -26.73 10.66 -52.03
N PRO A 43 -27.37 11.09 -53.18
CA PRO A 43 -26.84 11.93 -54.28
C PRO A 43 -27.80 12.84 -55.11
N ALA A 44 -27.19 13.62 -56.02
CA ALA A 44 -27.55 13.98 -57.43
C ALA A 44 -28.79 14.83 -57.87
N ALA A 45 -28.46 15.85 -58.70
CA ALA A 45 -28.99 16.21 -60.03
C ALA A 45 -30.04 17.34 -60.27
N LYS A 46 -29.60 18.33 -61.09
CA LYS A 46 -30.26 19.00 -62.27
C LYS A 46 -31.49 19.91 -62.01
N GLU A 47 -31.82 20.99 -62.75
CA GLU A 47 -31.50 21.46 -64.11
C GLU A 47 -31.97 22.95 -64.36
N ALA A 48 -31.34 23.61 -65.34
CA ALA A 48 -31.85 24.62 -66.32
C ALA A 48 -32.20 26.09 -65.93
N PRO A 49 -32.28 27.05 -66.91
CA PRO A 49 -31.54 27.21 -68.18
C PRO A 49 -30.97 28.64 -68.42
N SER A 50 -30.05 28.81 -69.39
CA SER A 50 -29.65 30.12 -69.94
C SER A 50 -29.68 30.12 -71.47
N ALA A 51 -30.10 31.24 -72.05
CA ALA A 51 -30.45 31.44 -73.46
C ALA A 51 -29.24 31.65 -74.40
N SER A 52 -29.51 31.45 -75.69
CA SER A 52 -28.61 31.41 -76.85
C SER A 52 -28.55 32.71 -77.66
N LYS A 53 -27.42 32.92 -78.34
CA LYS A 53 -27.14 33.65 -79.61
C LYS A 53 -25.61 33.67 -79.80
N GLU A 54 -24.94 33.57 -80.94
CA GLU A 54 -25.21 33.35 -82.37
C GLU A 54 -23.80 33.10 -83.00
N ALA A 55 -23.70 32.35 -84.12
CA ALA A 55 -22.44 31.97 -84.80
C ALA A 55 -22.00 33.05 -85.84
N PRO A 56 -20.94 32.94 -86.70
CA PRO A 56 -20.51 31.74 -87.45
C PRO A 56 -19.02 31.55 -87.91
N ALA A 57 -18.76 30.34 -88.46
CA ALA A 57 -17.92 29.95 -89.63
C ALA A 57 -16.37 30.07 -89.59
N ARG A 58 -15.51 29.25 -90.25
CA ARG A 58 -15.54 27.94 -90.97
C ARG A 58 -14.10 27.68 -91.51
N LYS A 59 -13.61 26.42 -91.56
CA LYS A 59 -12.93 25.72 -92.69
C LYS A 59 -11.84 24.70 -92.28
N GLU A 60 -11.95 23.50 -92.84
CA GLU A 60 -11.08 22.31 -92.76
C GLU A 60 -10.12 22.18 -93.97
N ALA A 61 -9.08 21.33 -93.87
CA ALA A 61 -8.51 20.51 -94.97
C ALA A 61 -7.36 19.57 -94.51
N PRO A 62 -7.04 18.46 -95.22
CA PRO A 62 -6.79 17.10 -94.66
C PRO A 62 -5.42 16.41 -95.03
N PRO A 63 -5.18 15.11 -94.67
CA PRO A 63 -3.86 14.43 -94.63
C PRO A 63 -3.64 13.31 -95.69
N LYS A 64 -2.42 12.72 -95.77
CA LYS A 64 -2.06 11.47 -96.53
C LYS A 64 -0.90 10.73 -95.80
N LYS A 65 -1.00 9.45 -95.38
CA LYS A 65 -1.00 8.11 -96.04
C LYS A 65 0.40 7.53 -96.39
N ALA A 66 0.59 6.27 -95.99
CA ALA A 66 1.82 5.46 -95.92
C ALA A 66 1.97 4.40 -97.04
N ALA A 67 3.14 3.74 -97.15
CA ALA A 67 3.36 2.43 -97.81
C ALA A 67 4.71 1.74 -97.37
N PRO A 68 4.90 0.40 -97.55
CA PRO A 68 5.79 -0.45 -96.70
C PRO A 68 6.86 -1.39 -97.38
N ALA A 69 7.82 -1.85 -96.53
CA ALA A 69 8.63 -3.12 -96.37
C ALA A 69 9.45 -3.82 -97.50
N PRO A 70 10.53 -4.61 -97.16
CA PRO A 70 10.40 -6.09 -97.06
C PRO A 70 11.32 -6.91 -96.07
N ALA A 71 10.70 -7.82 -95.30
CA ALA A 71 10.93 -9.28 -95.13
C ALA A 71 12.25 -9.95 -94.65
N ALA A 72 13.42 -9.31 -94.58
CA ALA A 72 14.62 -9.94 -93.94
C ALA A 72 14.89 -9.43 -92.50
N ALA A 73 14.08 -8.47 -92.07
CA ALA A 73 14.04 -7.93 -90.71
C ALA A 73 13.09 -8.73 -89.79
N GLU A 74 12.12 -9.45 -90.36
CA GLU A 74 10.96 -10.02 -89.65
C GLU A 74 11.34 -11.19 -88.71
N ASP A 75 12.27 -12.07 -89.09
CA ASP A 75 12.69 -13.20 -88.23
C ASP A 75 13.52 -12.73 -87.01
N LYS A 76 14.40 -11.73 -87.19
CA LYS A 76 15.16 -11.12 -86.08
C LYS A 76 14.27 -10.28 -85.17
N GLU A 77 13.23 -9.67 -85.74
CA GLU A 77 12.23 -8.90 -85.01
C GLU A 77 11.36 -9.83 -84.15
N GLN A 78 10.94 -11.00 -84.66
CA GLN A 78 10.23 -12.01 -83.87
C GLN A 78 11.08 -12.60 -82.74
N GLU A 79 12.35 -12.92 -82.96
CA GLU A 79 13.25 -13.38 -81.88
C GLU A 79 13.46 -12.29 -80.81
N ALA A 80 13.57 -11.03 -81.22
CA ALA A 80 13.68 -9.89 -80.32
C ALA A 80 12.37 -9.66 -79.52
N GLU A 81 11.21 -9.86 -80.13
CA GLU A 81 9.90 -9.79 -79.47
C GLU A 81 9.71 -10.93 -78.45
N VAL A 82 10.12 -12.16 -78.77
CA VAL A 82 10.09 -13.27 -77.83
C VAL A 82 11.02 -13.00 -76.64
N ALA A 83 12.25 -12.52 -76.90
CA ALA A 83 13.19 -12.15 -75.84
C ALA A 83 12.70 -10.97 -74.97
N LEU A 84 12.02 -9.99 -75.57
CA LEU A 84 11.40 -8.86 -74.87
C LEU A 84 10.21 -9.31 -74.03
N SER A 85 9.37 -10.21 -74.56
CA SER A 85 8.22 -10.77 -73.84
C SER A 85 8.66 -11.57 -72.61
N ALA A 86 9.75 -12.32 -72.71
CA ALA A 86 10.36 -13.05 -71.58
C ALA A 86 10.86 -12.09 -70.49
N LYS A 87 11.55 -11.00 -70.88
CA LYS A 87 12.00 -9.96 -69.93
C LYS A 87 10.84 -9.21 -69.26
N ILE A 88 9.75 -8.95 -70.00
CA ILE A 88 8.53 -8.34 -69.45
C ILE A 88 7.86 -9.30 -68.46
N ALA A 89 7.77 -10.59 -68.78
CA ALA A 89 7.20 -11.60 -67.89
C ALA A 89 8.01 -11.74 -66.59
N GLU A 90 9.34 -11.76 -66.68
CA GLU A 90 10.24 -11.76 -65.53
C GLU A 90 10.06 -10.50 -64.66
N ARG A 91 10.06 -9.31 -65.28
CA ARG A 91 9.85 -8.04 -64.56
C ARG A 91 8.47 -7.95 -63.91
N LEU A 92 7.43 -8.49 -64.54
CA LEU A 92 6.09 -8.57 -63.96
C LEU A 92 6.02 -9.59 -62.81
N ALA A 93 6.77 -10.69 -62.87
CA ALA A 93 6.91 -11.63 -61.75
C ALA A 93 7.58 -10.96 -60.55
N GLU A 94 8.71 -10.26 -60.76
CA GLU A 94 9.38 -9.49 -59.70
C GLU A 94 8.46 -8.43 -59.07
N LEU A 95 7.68 -7.71 -59.88
CA LEU A 95 6.74 -6.72 -59.37
C LEU A 95 5.62 -7.34 -58.53
N ARG A 96 5.09 -8.51 -58.95
CA ARG A 96 4.09 -9.26 -58.17
C ARG A 96 4.66 -9.77 -56.86
N GLU A 97 5.88 -10.30 -56.85
CA GLU A 97 6.56 -10.73 -55.63
C GLU A 97 6.80 -9.55 -54.67
N ARG A 98 7.28 -8.41 -55.19
CA ARG A 98 7.44 -7.18 -54.41
C ARG A 98 6.10 -6.68 -53.85
N GLN A 99 5.02 -6.76 -54.62
CA GLN A 99 3.68 -6.39 -54.16
C GLN A 99 3.16 -7.33 -53.07
N GLN A 100 3.35 -8.65 -53.22
CA GLN A 100 3.01 -9.64 -52.21
C GLN A 100 3.84 -9.47 -50.94
N ALA A 101 5.15 -9.21 -51.05
CA ALA A 101 6.02 -8.92 -49.92
C ALA A 101 5.59 -7.65 -49.17
N ARG A 102 5.22 -6.58 -49.89
CA ARG A 102 4.67 -5.35 -49.29
C ARG A 102 3.33 -5.59 -48.60
N ALA A 103 2.44 -6.38 -49.20
CA ALA A 103 1.16 -6.74 -48.60
C ALA A 103 1.34 -7.59 -47.33
N ALA A 104 2.24 -8.58 -47.36
CA ALA A 104 2.58 -9.40 -46.21
C ALA A 104 3.23 -8.58 -45.08
N ALA A 105 4.12 -7.65 -45.41
CA ALA A 105 4.72 -6.72 -44.44
C ALA A 105 3.64 -5.81 -43.80
N SER A 106 2.75 -5.24 -44.60
CA SER A 106 1.63 -4.42 -44.10
C SER A 106 0.70 -5.23 -43.18
N ALA A 107 0.39 -6.48 -43.54
CA ALA A 107 -0.43 -7.37 -42.70
C ALA A 107 0.24 -7.69 -41.37
N ARG A 108 1.56 -7.92 -41.35
CA ARG A 108 2.32 -8.13 -40.11
C ARG A 108 2.29 -6.90 -39.20
N VAL A 109 2.46 -5.70 -39.77
CA VAL A 109 2.38 -4.44 -39.01
C VAL A 109 0.99 -4.23 -38.42
N LYS A 110 -0.09 -4.49 -39.19
CA LYS A 110 -1.46 -4.40 -38.68
C LYS A 110 -1.72 -5.38 -37.54
N LYS A 111 -1.29 -6.64 -37.69
CA LYS A 111 -1.43 -7.67 -36.65
C LYS A 111 -0.66 -7.30 -35.37
N ALA A 112 0.55 -6.73 -35.50
CA ALA A 112 1.33 -6.27 -34.36
C ALA A 112 0.68 -5.06 -33.66
N ALA A 113 0.12 -4.11 -34.42
CA ALA A 113 -0.61 -2.97 -33.87
C ALA A 113 -1.89 -3.39 -33.15
N GLU A 114 -2.64 -4.35 -33.69
CA GLU A 114 -3.82 -4.93 -33.04
C GLU A 114 -3.47 -5.69 -31.76
N ALA A 115 -2.36 -6.44 -31.75
CA ALA A 115 -1.88 -7.11 -30.55
C ALA A 115 -1.51 -6.10 -29.46
N LYS A 116 -0.73 -5.07 -29.81
CA LYS A 116 -0.37 -3.97 -28.89
C LYS A 116 -1.60 -3.29 -28.31
N ARG A 117 -2.62 -2.99 -29.14
CA ARG A 117 -3.87 -2.38 -28.68
C ARG A 117 -4.64 -3.28 -27.71
N ARG A 118 -4.68 -4.59 -27.95
CA ARG A 118 -5.31 -5.55 -27.02
C ARG A 118 -4.56 -5.63 -25.69
N ASP A 119 -3.24 -5.56 -25.70
CA ASP A 119 -2.44 -5.57 -24.47
C ASP A 119 -2.62 -4.26 -23.69
N GLU A 120 -2.69 -3.11 -24.38
CA GLU A 120 -3.02 -1.82 -23.79
C GLU A 120 -4.45 -1.78 -23.22
N GLU A 121 -5.44 -2.32 -23.92
CA GLU A 121 -6.83 -2.45 -23.45
C GLU A 121 -6.92 -3.34 -22.20
N LYS A 122 -6.19 -4.46 -22.16
CA LYS A 122 -6.11 -5.33 -20.97
C LYS A 122 -5.44 -4.62 -19.79
N ALA A 123 -4.35 -3.90 -20.03
CA ALA A 123 -3.67 -3.13 -18.99
C ALA A 123 -4.58 -2.01 -18.44
N ALA A 124 -5.29 -1.30 -19.31
CA ALA A 124 -6.26 -0.28 -18.94
C ALA A 124 -7.44 -0.86 -18.13
N ALA A 125 -7.96 -2.03 -18.52
CA ALA A 125 -9.00 -2.73 -17.77
C ALA A 125 -8.52 -3.18 -16.39
N ALA A 126 -7.29 -3.70 -16.27
CA ALA A 126 -6.70 -4.05 -14.99
C ALA A 126 -6.48 -2.83 -14.08
N ALA A 127 -6.01 -1.72 -14.64
CA ALA A 127 -5.87 -0.46 -13.92
C ALA A 127 -7.22 0.12 -13.47
N ALA A 128 -8.26 0.00 -14.31
CA ALA A 128 -9.61 0.44 -13.97
C ALA A 128 -10.23 -0.40 -12.83
N ILE A 129 -9.98 -1.72 -12.81
CA ILE A 129 -10.40 -2.59 -11.70
C ILE A 129 -9.69 -2.19 -10.39
N LEU A 130 -8.38 -1.92 -10.45
CA LEU A 130 -7.61 -1.48 -9.29
C LEU A 130 -8.08 -0.11 -8.78
N ALA A 131 -8.40 0.82 -9.68
CA ALA A 131 -8.92 2.15 -9.35
C ALA A 131 -10.36 2.13 -8.80
N ALA A 132 -11.13 1.08 -9.10
CA ALA A 132 -12.50 0.88 -8.64
C ALA A 132 -12.60 0.14 -7.29
N ALA A 133 -11.49 -0.33 -6.72
CA ALA A 133 -11.47 -0.88 -5.37
C ALA A 133 -11.95 0.19 -4.37
N PRO A 134 -12.84 -0.15 -3.40
CA PRO A 134 -13.26 0.80 -2.39
C PRO A 134 -12.05 1.34 -1.65
N LYS A 135 -11.91 2.66 -1.58
CA LYS A 135 -10.80 3.30 -0.86
C LYS A 135 -10.86 2.88 0.60
N HIS A 136 -9.94 2.01 1.02
CA HIS A 136 -9.84 1.60 2.41
C HIS A 136 -9.43 2.79 3.28
N GLY A 137 -10.07 2.93 4.44
CA GLY A 137 -9.62 3.91 5.42
C GLY A 137 -8.21 3.54 5.89
N THR A 138 -7.37 4.54 6.11
CA THR A 138 -6.02 4.36 6.69
C THR A 138 -5.89 4.99 8.07
N VAL A 139 -6.92 5.73 8.50
CA VAL A 139 -6.95 6.40 9.78
C VAL A 139 -7.52 5.46 10.83
N TRP A 140 -6.72 5.17 11.84
CA TRP A 140 -7.10 4.39 13.02
C TRP A 140 -6.74 5.15 14.30
N SER A 141 -7.27 4.74 15.44
CA SER A 141 -6.85 5.24 16.74
C SER A 141 -7.03 4.18 17.81
N TYR A 142 -6.78 4.52 19.07
CA TYR A 142 -6.97 3.63 20.21
C TYR A 142 -8.37 3.74 20.84
N GLU A 143 -9.21 4.67 20.37
CA GLU A 143 -10.52 4.97 20.97
C GLU A 143 -11.60 5.27 19.91
N GLY A 144 -12.86 5.31 20.33
CA GLY A 144 -13.97 5.72 19.47
C GLY A 144 -14.22 4.80 18.26
N GLU A 145 -14.77 5.38 17.19
CA GLU A 145 -15.21 4.64 16.00
C GLU A 145 -14.06 4.00 15.22
N THR A 146 -12.86 4.59 15.29
CA THR A 146 -11.63 4.07 14.65
C THR A 146 -10.74 3.27 15.61
N GLY A 147 -11.29 2.91 16.79
CA GLY A 147 -10.59 2.16 17.84
C GLY A 147 -10.38 0.67 17.55
N PRO A 148 -9.67 -0.06 18.44
CA PRO A 148 -9.25 -1.45 18.23
C PRO A 148 -10.38 -2.43 17.89
N ALA A 149 -11.57 -2.23 18.45
CA ALA A 149 -12.74 -3.07 18.18
C ALA A 149 -13.26 -2.96 16.73
N ASN A 150 -12.85 -1.92 16.00
CA ASN A 150 -13.30 -1.61 14.64
C ASN A 150 -12.20 -1.62 13.60
N TRP A 151 -10.91 -1.81 13.96
CA TRP A 151 -9.80 -1.79 13.00
C TRP A 151 -10.05 -2.66 11.76
N SER A 152 -10.54 -3.89 11.92
CA SER A 152 -10.82 -4.78 10.79
C SER A 152 -11.93 -4.30 9.84
N LYS A 153 -12.77 -3.35 10.27
CA LYS A 153 -13.84 -2.75 9.46
C LYS A 153 -13.37 -1.52 8.68
N ILE A 154 -12.24 -0.93 9.07
CA ILE A 154 -11.69 0.28 8.44
C ILE A 154 -11.03 -0.05 7.10
N ASN A 155 -10.29 -1.16 7.07
CA ASN A 155 -9.54 -1.61 5.91
C ASN A 155 -9.63 -3.14 5.79
N VAL A 156 -9.89 -3.64 4.58
CA VAL A 156 -9.96 -5.09 4.32
C VAL A 156 -8.63 -5.78 4.58
N ASP A 157 -7.51 -5.08 4.36
CA ASP A 157 -6.17 -5.59 4.61
C ASP A 157 -5.89 -5.76 6.12
N TRP A 158 -6.75 -5.19 6.97
CA TRP A 158 -6.67 -5.29 8.43
C TRP A 158 -7.64 -6.34 8.99
N ALA A 159 -8.19 -7.23 8.15
CA ALA A 159 -9.12 -8.28 8.56
C ALA A 159 -8.56 -9.12 9.74
N LYS A 160 -7.24 -9.34 9.79
CA LYS A 160 -6.56 -10.04 10.87
C LYS A 160 -6.76 -9.40 12.25
N CYS A 161 -6.97 -8.08 12.33
CA CYS A 161 -7.27 -7.41 13.59
C CYS A 161 -8.56 -7.91 14.26
N GLY A 162 -9.53 -8.42 13.48
CA GLY A 162 -10.81 -8.91 14.00
C GLY A 162 -11.01 -10.43 13.88
N MET A 163 -10.32 -11.09 12.94
CA MET A 163 -10.49 -12.53 12.68
C MET A 163 -9.24 -13.37 12.94
N GLY A 164 -8.12 -12.75 13.33
CA GLY A 164 -6.89 -13.45 13.67
C GLY A 164 -7.04 -14.29 14.95
N ASN A 165 -6.43 -15.47 14.96
CA ASN A 165 -6.46 -16.40 16.11
C ASN A 165 -5.14 -16.40 16.90
N ARG A 166 -4.13 -15.68 16.42
CA ARG A 166 -2.82 -15.54 17.07
C ARG A 166 -2.47 -14.07 17.29
N GLN A 167 -3.46 -13.29 17.72
CA GLN A 167 -3.32 -11.85 17.92
C GLN A 167 -2.54 -11.51 19.19
N SER A 168 -1.96 -10.31 19.23
CA SER A 168 -1.24 -9.73 20.38
C SER A 168 -1.79 -8.33 20.69
N PRO A 169 -1.67 -7.85 21.94
CA PRO A 169 -1.00 -8.47 23.09
C PRO A 169 -1.82 -9.60 23.73
N ILE A 170 -1.23 -10.32 24.69
CA ILE A 170 -1.94 -11.33 25.50
C ILE A 170 -1.65 -11.16 26.99
N ASP A 171 -2.48 -11.79 27.81
CA ASP A 171 -2.17 -12.03 29.21
C ASP A 171 -1.35 -13.31 29.35
N LEU A 172 -0.12 -13.18 29.82
CA LEU A 172 0.86 -14.25 30.01
C LEU A 172 0.57 -14.96 31.32
N ARG A 173 -0.03 -16.15 31.21
CA ARG A 173 -0.38 -17.03 32.34
C ARG A 173 0.18 -18.42 32.12
N ASP A 174 0.55 -19.07 33.23
CA ASP A 174 0.88 -20.50 33.27
C ASP A 174 1.90 -20.93 32.20
N GLY A 175 2.94 -20.10 31.99
CA GLY A 175 3.99 -20.38 31.02
C GLY A 175 4.66 -21.73 31.31
N ILE A 176 4.90 -22.53 30.27
CA ILE A 176 5.60 -23.80 30.40
C ILE A 176 7.08 -23.47 30.63
N LYS A 177 7.54 -23.71 31.86
CA LYS A 177 8.95 -23.60 32.23
C LYS A 177 9.78 -24.57 31.41
N VAL A 178 10.67 -24.03 30.61
CA VAL A 178 11.63 -24.81 29.83
C VAL A 178 13.00 -24.14 29.90
N ASN A 179 14.05 -24.91 29.63
CA ASN A 179 15.36 -24.33 29.43
C ASN A 179 15.40 -23.62 28.07
N LEU A 180 14.92 -22.38 28.03
CA LEU A 180 15.04 -21.53 26.86
C LEU A 180 16.49 -21.09 26.69
N GLU A 181 16.94 -21.06 25.45
CA GLU A 181 18.19 -20.43 25.10
C GLU A 181 18.13 -18.94 25.45
N GLN A 182 19.26 -18.40 25.91
CA GLN A 182 19.37 -16.97 26.14
C GLN A 182 19.31 -16.24 24.80
N ILE A 183 18.60 -15.11 24.78
CA ILE A 183 18.61 -14.23 23.62
C ILE A 183 20.02 -13.61 23.53
N GLY A 184 20.71 -13.83 22.41
CA GLY A 184 21.97 -13.15 22.13
C GLY A 184 21.69 -11.70 21.73
N PHE A 185 22.29 -10.73 22.43
CA PHE A 185 22.19 -9.31 22.10
C PHE A 185 23.54 -8.82 21.59
N ASP A 186 23.53 -8.21 20.40
CA ASP A 186 24.65 -7.49 19.82
C ASP A 186 24.17 -6.08 19.49
N TYR A 187 24.03 -5.29 20.55
CA TYR A 187 23.65 -3.89 20.47
C TYR A 187 24.86 -3.01 20.73
N HIS A 188 24.89 -1.87 20.06
CA HIS A 188 25.94 -0.88 20.18
C HIS A 188 25.33 0.54 20.08
N PRO A 189 26.03 1.55 20.61
CA PRO A 189 25.66 2.94 20.39
C PRO A 189 25.48 3.23 18.89
N SER A 190 24.34 3.82 18.53
CA SER A 190 23.98 4.11 17.15
C SER A 190 23.35 5.49 17.03
N SER A 191 23.41 6.05 15.81
CA SER A 191 22.55 7.18 15.45
C SER A 191 21.09 6.74 15.52
N PHE A 192 20.19 7.70 15.71
CA PHE A 192 18.76 7.45 15.73
C PHE A 192 18.00 8.65 15.20
N ASN A 193 16.77 8.39 14.81
CA ASN A 193 15.77 9.42 14.59
C ASN A 193 14.51 9.08 15.36
N GLU A 194 13.72 10.10 15.65
CA GLU A 194 12.51 9.96 16.43
C GLU A 194 11.38 10.74 15.79
N VAL A 195 10.19 10.14 15.85
CA VAL A 195 8.97 10.70 15.26
C VAL A 195 7.81 10.48 16.22
N ASN A 196 7.03 11.54 16.40
CA ASN A 196 5.71 11.43 16.99
C ASN A 196 4.72 11.11 15.87
N ASN A 197 4.48 9.83 15.59
CA ASN A 197 3.71 9.38 14.42
C ASN A 197 2.17 9.50 14.59
N GLY A 198 1.72 10.14 15.68
CA GLY A 198 0.30 10.26 16.02
C GLY A 198 -0.28 9.07 16.80
N HIS A 199 0.44 7.96 16.93
CA HIS A 199 0.06 6.77 17.70
C HIS A 199 1.02 6.46 18.86
N THR A 200 2.29 6.83 18.70
CA THR A 200 3.34 6.68 19.72
C THR A 200 4.51 7.63 19.44
N ILE A 201 5.51 7.59 20.32
CA ILE A 201 6.86 8.07 20.01
C ILE A 201 7.65 6.86 19.50
N GLN A 202 8.02 6.90 18.23
CA GLN A 202 8.80 5.85 17.56
C GLN A 202 10.23 6.34 17.38
N VAL A 203 11.19 5.50 17.75
CA VAL A 203 12.62 5.73 17.59
C VAL A 203 13.18 4.72 16.59
N THR A 204 13.64 5.19 15.44
CA THR A 204 14.33 4.36 14.44
C THR A 204 15.81 4.39 14.74
N VAL A 205 16.43 3.21 14.87
CA VAL A 205 17.85 3.08 15.21
C VAL A 205 18.66 2.82 13.94
N GLY A 206 19.87 3.37 13.87
CA GLY A 206 20.82 3.03 12.82
C GLY A 206 21.14 1.53 12.81
N GLY A 207 21.36 0.99 11.61
CA GLY A 207 21.61 -0.44 11.41
C GLY A 207 22.85 -0.97 12.16
N GLY A 208 22.96 -2.29 12.24
CA GLY A 208 24.06 -2.98 12.93
C GLY A 208 23.72 -3.53 14.32
N ASN A 209 22.50 -3.29 14.82
CA ASN A 209 22.05 -3.78 16.12
C ASN A 209 21.22 -5.06 15.95
N PHE A 210 21.59 -6.16 16.59
CA PHE A 210 20.96 -7.46 16.37
C PHE A 210 20.53 -8.18 17.65
N ILE A 211 19.52 -9.03 17.50
CA ILE A 211 19.25 -10.13 18.41
C ILE A 211 19.39 -11.47 17.69
N THR A 212 19.82 -12.49 18.42
CA THR A 212 19.85 -13.88 17.96
C THR A 212 19.01 -14.74 18.89
N VAL A 213 18.06 -15.47 18.32
CA VAL A 213 17.17 -16.39 19.04
C VAL A 213 17.21 -17.74 18.34
N GLY A 214 17.77 -18.76 19.00
CA GLY A 214 18.13 -19.99 18.31
C GLY A 214 19.11 -19.70 17.18
N ASN A 215 18.82 -20.24 15.99
CA ASN A 215 19.66 -20.05 14.80
C ASN A 215 19.20 -18.87 13.91
N GLN A 216 18.37 -17.97 14.43
CA GLN A 216 17.82 -16.86 13.66
C GLN A 216 18.27 -15.52 14.23
N THR A 217 18.87 -14.70 13.36
CA THR A 217 19.26 -13.32 13.66
C THR A 217 18.21 -12.35 13.13
N TYR A 218 17.94 -11.30 13.91
CA TYR A 218 17.01 -10.22 13.59
C TYR A 218 17.67 -8.87 13.89
N GLU A 219 17.63 -7.94 12.94
CA GLU A 219 18.16 -6.59 13.10
C GLU A 219 17.11 -5.68 13.72
N LEU A 220 17.48 -4.90 14.75
CA LEU A 220 16.64 -3.88 15.37
C LEU A 220 16.34 -2.79 14.34
N GLN A 221 15.05 -2.56 14.09
CA GLN A 221 14.59 -1.55 13.15
C GLN A 221 14.19 -0.27 13.88
N GLN A 222 13.40 -0.44 14.95
CA GLN A 222 12.86 0.65 15.74
C GLN A 222 12.44 0.15 17.12
N PHE A 223 12.22 1.09 18.03
CA PHE A 223 11.42 0.81 19.23
C PHE A 223 10.43 1.95 19.50
N HIS A 224 9.39 1.64 20.27
CA HIS A 224 8.32 2.57 20.60
C HIS A 224 7.67 2.23 21.94
N PHE A 225 6.75 3.08 22.39
CA PHE A 225 6.18 3.02 23.73
C PHE A 225 4.65 2.86 23.72
N HIS A 226 4.12 2.12 24.70
CA HIS A 226 2.69 2.08 24.99
C HIS A 226 2.41 2.37 26.45
N ARG A 227 1.24 2.99 26.69
CA ARG A 227 0.67 3.29 28.00
C ARG A 227 -0.85 3.04 27.98
N PRO A 228 -1.38 2.20 28.90
CA PRO A 228 -0.66 1.30 29.82
C PRO A 228 0.16 0.24 29.06
N SER A 229 0.83 -0.67 29.76
CA SER A 229 1.44 -1.82 29.07
C SER A 229 0.39 -2.61 28.29
N GLU A 230 0.76 -3.04 27.09
CA GLU A 230 -0.09 -3.90 26.25
C GLU A 230 -0.16 -5.32 26.82
N GLU A 231 0.99 -5.91 27.12
CA GLU A 231 1.07 -7.21 27.77
C GLU A 231 0.62 -7.15 29.23
N ARG A 232 0.12 -8.29 29.71
CA ARG A 232 -0.11 -8.55 31.13
C ARG A 232 0.62 -9.81 31.56
N ILE A 233 1.01 -9.88 32.82
CA ILE A 233 1.54 -11.08 33.46
C ILE A 233 0.59 -11.44 34.60
N ASN A 234 -0.02 -12.62 34.54
CA ASN A 234 -1.00 -13.09 35.54
C ASN A 234 -2.12 -12.07 35.80
N GLY A 235 -2.63 -11.44 34.74
CA GLY A 235 -3.69 -10.42 34.80
C GLY A 235 -3.21 -9.00 35.15
N LYS A 236 -1.95 -8.85 35.58
CA LYS A 236 -1.37 -7.57 35.99
C LYS A 236 -0.62 -6.91 34.84
N GLY A 237 -1.00 -5.68 34.48
CA GLY A 237 -0.22 -4.82 33.60
C GLY A 237 0.78 -3.95 34.39
N THR A 238 1.72 -3.34 33.67
CA THR A 238 2.62 -2.30 34.17
C THR A 238 2.19 -0.92 33.65
N GLU A 239 2.83 0.15 34.15
CA GLU A 239 2.43 1.52 33.78
C GLU A 239 2.69 1.78 32.29
N MET A 240 3.80 1.29 31.75
CA MET A 240 4.14 1.40 30.33
C MET A 240 4.82 0.11 29.84
N VAL A 241 5.01 0.01 28.53
CA VAL A 241 5.90 -0.97 27.89
C VAL A 241 6.67 -0.30 26.76
N MET A 242 7.89 -0.75 26.52
CA MET A 242 8.69 -0.43 25.34
C MET A 242 8.79 -1.68 24.46
N HIS A 243 8.46 -1.55 23.18
CA HIS A 243 8.56 -2.63 22.19
C HIS A 243 9.71 -2.36 21.25
N LEU A 244 10.71 -3.25 21.23
CA LEU A 244 11.84 -3.21 20.31
C LEU A 244 11.55 -4.17 19.15
N VAL A 245 11.37 -3.62 17.95
CA VAL A 245 10.95 -4.35 16.76
C VAL A 245 12.15 -4.69 15.90
N HIS A 246 12.31 -5.99 15.66
CA HIS A 246 13.40 -6.55 14.88
C HIS A 246 12.89 -7.27 13.65
N LYS A 247 13.72 -7.32 12.61
CA LYS A 247 13.42 -8.02 11.37
C LYS A 247 14.61 -8.86 10.92
N SER A 248 14.36 -10.11 10.55
CA SER A 248 15.38 -10.97 9.96
C SER A 248 15.53 -10.69 8.46
N TYR A 249 16.59 -11.22 7.86
CA TYR A 249 16.84 -11.12 6.41
C TYR A 249 15.69 -11.70 5.56
N ASP A 250 15.05 -12.78 6.02
CA ASP A 250 13.90 -13.40 5.36
C ASP A 250 12.55 -12.74 5.72
N GLY A 251 12.58 -11.62 6.45
CA GLY A 251 11.41 -10.79 6.72
C GLY A 251 10.55 -11.23 7.91
N LYS A 252 10.98 -12.21 8.71
CA LYS A 252 10.32 -12.55 9.97
C LYS A 252 10.54 -11.42 10.97
N ILE A 253 9.55 -11.23 11.85
CA ILE A 253 9.58 -10.17 12.86
C ILE A 253 9.72 -10.79 14.25
N ALA A 254 10.57 -10.20 15.08
CA ALA A 254 10.67 -10.49 16.50
C ALA A 254 10.51 -9.19 17.30
N ILE A 255 9.70 -9.21 18.35
CA ILE A 255 9.47 -8.07 19.23
C ILE A 255 9.93 -8.43 20.63
N VAL A 256 10.86 -7.63 21.16
CA VAL A 256 11.25 -7.68 22.57
C VAL A 256 10.42 -6.64 23.32
N ALA A 257 9.67 -7.09 24.32
CA ALA A 257 8.86 -6.22 25.17
C ALA A 257 9.53 -6.02 26.53
N VAL A 258 9.85 -4.77 26.84
CA VAL A 258 10.39 -4.33 28.13
C VAL A 258 9.28 -3.62 28.91
N LEU A 259 8.74 -4.30 29.91
CA LEU A 259 7.74 -3.72 30.81
C LEU A 259 8.36 -2.60 31.65
N LEU A 260 7.61 -1.51 31.87
CA LEU A 260 8.06 -0.34 32.62
C LEU A 260 7.16 -0.07 33.83
N GLU A 261 7.76 0.00 35.01
CA GLU A 261 7.10 0.35 36.26
C GLU A 261 7.64 1.65 36.87
N ARG A 262 6.87 2.24 37.77
CA ARG A 262 7.26 3.48 38.44
C ARG A 262 8.46 3.22 39.34
N GLY A 263 9.51 4.02 39.19
CA GLY A 263 10.71 3.93 40.02
C GLY A 263 11.70 5.05 39.73
N GLN A 264 12.99 4.71 39.63
CA GLN A 264 14.03 5.66 39.29
C GLN A 264 13.93 6.15 37.83
N PRO A 265 14.47 7.34 37.52
CA PRO A 265 14.54 7.84 36.14
C PRO A 265 15.25 6.86 35.20
N HIS A 266 14.68 6.65 34.01
CA HIS A 266 15.27 5.80 32.98
C HIS A 266 16.14 6.65 32.04
N GLY A 267 17.45 6.34 31.95
CA GLY A 267 18.41 7.11 31.14
C GLY A 267 18.03 7.22 29.66
N LEU A 268 17.82 6.07 28.99
CA LEU A 268 17.41 6.05 27.58
C LEU A 268 16.10 6.82 27.32
N MET A 269 15.11 6.75 28.21
CA MET A 269 13.88 7.54 28.05
C MET A 269 14.14 9.04 28.22
N GLN A 270 15.08 9.42 29.08
CA GLN A 270 15.46 10.82 29.23
C GLN A 270 16.07 11.35 27.93
N THR A 271 17.00 10.60 27.32
CA THR A 271 17.61 10.95 26.03
C THR A 271 16.54 11.20 24.96
N ILE A 272 15.51 10.36 24.89
CA ILE A 272 14.42 10.53 23.92
C ILE A 272 13.54 11.72 24.30
N TRP A 273 13.19 11.88 25.59
CA TRP A 273 12.32 12.98 26.04
C TRP A 273 12.95 14.36 25.81
N ASP A 274 14.27 14.44 25.92
CA ASP A 274 15.04 15.66 25.67
C ASP A 274 15.07 16.06 24.17
N ASN A 275 14.73 15.14 23.27
CA ASN A 275 14.79 15.32 21.82
C ASN A 275 13.43 15.11 21.13
N LEU A 276 12.33 15.11 21.89
CA LEU A 276 10.99 14.91 21.35
C LEU A 276 10.65 15.94 20.24
N PRO A 277 10.06 15.48 19.12
CA PRO A 277 9.56 16.38 18.08
C PRO A 277 8.51 17.36 18.63
N LEU A 278 8.56 18.61 18.15
CA LEU A 278 7.60 19.65 18.52
C LEU A 278 6.25 19.44 17.82
N GLU A 279 6.27 18.88 16.60
CA GLU A 279 5.08 18.57 15.82
C GLU A 279 4.92 17.07 15.54
N LYS A 280 3.67 16.64 15.32
CA LYS A 280 3.39 15.27 14.88
C LYS A 280 3.89 15.07 13.46
N ASN A 281 4.43 13.88 13.19
CA ASN A 281 5.01 13.47 11.91
C ASN A 281 6.27 14.24 11.49
N GLU A 282 6.79 15.09 12.37
CA GLU A 282 8.13 15.66 12.22
C GLU A 282 9.17 14.63 12.70
N VAL A 283 10.20 14.43 11.88
CA VAL A 283 11.32 13.54 12.21
C VAL A 283 12.46 14.38 12.76
N VAL A 284 12.87 14.09 13.98
CA VAL A 284 14.06 14.69 14.61
C VAL A 284 15.21 13.69 14.55
N SER A 285 16.42 14.16 14.28
CA SER A 285 17.63 13.31 14.22
C SER A 285 18.75 13.95 15.04
N PRO A 286 18.86 13.60 16.34
CA PRO A 286 19.88 14.16 17.21
C PRO A 286 21.30 13.82 16.73
N SER A 287 22.26 14.70 17.04
CA SER A 287 23.69 14.47 16.74
C SER A 287 24.40 13.57 17.77
N ILE A 288 23.69 13.16 18.81
CA ILE A 288 24.15 12.21 19.83
C ILE A 288 23.82 10.76 19.42
N VAL A 289 24.45 9.82 20.11
CA VAL A 289 24.15 8.38 19.94
C VAL A 289 23.24 7.88 21.07
N LEU A 290 22.51 6.82 20.79
CA LEU A 290 21.70 6.08 21.75
C LEU A 290 22.18 4.63 21.75
N ASP A 291 22.35 4.03 22.93
CA ASP A 291 22.66 2.61 23.08
C ASP A 291 21.38 1.82 23.41
N PRO A 292 20.86 0.98 22.48
CA PRO A 292 19.65 0.20 22.73
C PRO A 292 19.79 -0.78 23.91
N SER A 293 21.02 -1.13 24.31
CA SER A 293 21.28 -1.99 25.47
C SER A 293 20.72 -1.40 26.76
N ASP A 294 20.65 -0.07 26.85
CA ASP A 294 20.14 0.64 28.03
C ASP A 294 18.64 0.39 28.27
N ALA A 295 17.90 -0.09 27.26
CA ALA A 295 16.51 -0.48 27.41
C ALA A 295 16.34 -1.80 28.18
N LEU A 296 17.35 -2.66 28.19
CA LEU A 296 17.19 -4.04 28.63
C LEU A 296 17.31 -4.17 30.16
N PRO A 297 16.54 -5.05 30.86
CA PRO A 297 16.67 -5.33 32.32
C PRO A 297 18.07 -5.78 32.78
N GLU A 298 18.28 -6.12 34.04
CA GLU A 298 19.54 -6.81 34.41
C GLU A 298 19.40 -8.31 34.17
N LYS A 299 18.27 -8.85 34.63
CA LYS A 299 17.91 -10.23 34.43
C LYS A 299 17.15 -10.41 33.11
N ARG A 300 17.51 -11.46 32.40
CA ARG A 300 17.09 -11.71 31.02
C ARG A 300 16.06 -12.82 30.91
N GLU A 301 15.40 -13.21 32.01
CA GLU A 301 14.32 -14.20 31.94
C GLU A 301 13.12 -13.63 31.19
N TYR A 302 12.50 -14.43 30.33
CA TYR A 302 11.46 -13.98 29.43
C TYR A 302 10.37 -15.03 29.17
N PHE A 303 9.19 -14.55 28.80
CA PHE A 303 8.15 -15.35 28.16
C PHE A 303 8.33 -15.26 26.64
N THR A 304 7.98 -16.35 25.94
CA THR A 304 7.94 -16.32 24.48
C THR A 304 6.72 -17.04 23.90
N TYR A 305 6.17 -16.46 22.84
CA TYR A 305 5.05 -16.99 22.08
C TYR A 305 5.04 -16.44 20.65
N MET A 306 4.30 -17.11 19.75
CA MET A 306 4.02 -16.59 18.41
C MET A 306 2.70 -15.83 18.41
N GLY A 307 2.76 -14.56 18.02
CA GLY A 307 1.69 -13.58 18.05
C GLY A 307 1.54 -12.81 16.74
N SER A 308 1.18 -11.53 16.87
CA SER A 308 0.97 -10.59 15.78
C SER A 308 1.57 -9.23 16.12
N LEU A 309 1.56 -8.30 15.16
CA LEU A 309 1.63 -6.87 15.48
C LEU A 309 0.43 -6.47 16.35
N SER A 310 0.62 -5.55 17.29
CA SER A 310 -0.43 -5.00 18.15
C SER A 310 -1.14 -3.78 17.54
N GLU A 311 -0.74 -3.37 16.34
CA GLU A 311 -1.31 -2.30 15.56
C GLU A 311 -1.78 -2.84 14.20
N PRO A 312 -2.72 -2.16 13.49
CA PRO A 312 -3.04 -2.52 12.11
C PRO A 312 -1.79 -2.56 11.22
N PRO A 313 -1.65 -3.57 10.33
CA PRO A 313 -2.66 -4.56 9.89
C PRO A 313 -2.82 -5.80 10.80
N CYS A 314 -2.23 -5.80 11.99
CA CYS A 314 -2.27 -6.90 12.95
C CYS A 314 -1.75 -8.24 12.40
N THR A 315 -0.74 -8.16 11.53
CA THR A 315 -0.10 -9.31 10.88
C THR A 315 0.40 -10.32 11.90
N GLU A 316 -0.03 -11.58 11.77
CA GLU A 316 0.40 -12.72 12.60
C GLU A 316 1.78 -13.25 12.17
N GLY A 317 2.36 -14.12 12.97
CA GLY A 317 3.69 -14.70 12.70
C GLY A 317 4.85 -13.90 13.30
N VAL A 318 4.55 -13.07 14.30
CA VAL A 318 5.53 -12.29 15.05
C VAL A 318 6.01 -13.09 16.25
N LEU A 319 7.32 -13.22 16.43
CA LEU A 319 7.91 -13.82 17.63
C LEU A 319 7.93 -12.79 18.76
N TRP A 320 7.25 -13.07 19.86
CA TRP A 320 7.26 -12.20 21.04
C TRP A 320 8.22 -12.72 22.11
N LEU A 321 8.97 -11.81 22.71
CA LEU A 321 9.96 -12.04 23.76
C LEU A 321 9.71 -11.01 24.87
N VAL A 322 8.97 -11.38 25.91
CA VAL A 322 8.51 -10.46 26.94
C VAL A 322 9.34 -10.68 28.21
N PHE A 323 10.17 -9.70 28.59
CA PHE A 323 10.98 -9.83 29.78
C PHE A 323 10.12 -9.88 31.05
N LYS A 324 10.52 -10.74 31.99
CA LYS A 324 9.85 -10.93 33.28
C LYS A 324 10.18 -9.80 34.26
N GLN A 325 11.42 -9.30 34.22
CA GLN A 325 11.86 -8.19 35.05
C GLN A 325 11.46 -6.86 34.38
N PRO A 326 10.58 -6.04 35.00
CA PRO A 326 10.32 -4.70 34.51
C PRO A 326 11.53 -3.79 34.74
N ARG A 327 11.67 -2.79 33.88
CA ARG A 327 12.57 -1.64 34.07
C ARG A 327 11.82 -0.53 34.80
N GLN A 328 12.57 0.34 35.47
CA GLN A 328 12.00 1.49 36.16
C GLN A 328 12.05 2.73 35.27
N ALA A 329 11.00 3.54 35.32
CA ALA A 329 11.03 4.93 34.87
C ALA A 329 10.36 5.83 35.89
N SER A 330 10.77 7.10 35.95
CA SER A 330 10.23 8.00 36.95
C SER A 330 8.76 8.34 36.69
N PRO A 331 7.96 8.61 37.72
CA PRO A 331 6.59 9.09 37.54
C PRO A 331 6.49 10.33 36.65
N ALA A 332 7.50 11.21 36.66
CA ALA A 332 7.56 12.40 35.81
C ALA A 332 7.74 12.04 34.32
N GLN A 333 8.64 11.11 33.99
CA GLN A 333 8.83 10.63 32.61
C GLN A 333 7.56 9.95 32.07
N MET A 334 6.90 9.14 32.90
CA MET A 334 5.64 8.48 32.54
C MET A 334 4.49 9.49 32.39
N ALA A 335 4.44 10.51 33.25
CA ALA A 335 3.46 11.58 33.15
C ALA A 335 3.63 12.42 31.88
N LEU A 336 4.86 12.68 31.44
CA LEU A 336 5.11 13.36 30.16
C LEU A 336 4.48 12.58 29.01
N PHE A 337 4.77 11.28 28.92
CA PHE A 337 4.18 10.43 27.88
C PHE A 337 2.65 10.40 27.95
N SER A 338 2.08 10.32 29.15
CA SER A 338 0.62 10.30 29.35
C SER A 338 -0.12 11.54 28.82
N ARG A 339 0.56 12.69 28.75
CA ARG A 339 0.00 13.93 28.20
C ARG A 339 -0.05 13.91 26.68
N LEU A 340 0.91 13.22 26.05
CA LEU A 340 0.93 13.00 24.60
C LEU A 340 -0.06 11.89 24.22
N TYR A 341 -0.07 10.81 24.99
CA TYR A 341 -0.83 9.60 24.75
C TYR A 341 -1.49 9.11 26.06
N PRO A 342 -2.74 9.54 26.32
CA PRO A 342 -3.49 9.07 27.49
C PRO A 342 -3.73 7.56 27.47
N LEU A 343 -4.05 7.04 26.28
CA LEU A 343 -4.25 5.64 25.97
C LEU A 343 -3.72 5.36 24.57
N ASN A 344 -2.72 4.48 24.47
CA ASN A 344 -2.25 3.96 23.18
C ASN A 344 -1.97 2.46 23.24
N ALA A 345 -2.75 1.72 24.03
CA ALA A 345 -2.58 0.28 24.21
C ALA A 345 -3.78 -0.48 23.63
N ARG A 346 -3.53 -1.48 22.79
CA ARG A 346 -4.54 -2.44 22.34
C ARG A 346 -4.97 -3.32 23.52
N PRO A 347 -6.26 -3.63 23.67
CA PRO A 347 -6.72 -4.61 24.67
C PRO A 347 -6.06 -5.98 24.49
N VAL A 348 -5.89 -6.73 25.59
CA VAL A 348 -5.42 -8.12 25.55
C VAL A 348 -6.33 -8.99 24.69
N GLN A 349 -5.71 -9.85 23.89
CA GLN A 349 -6.37 -10.76 22.96
C GLN A 349 -6.46 -12.17 23.57
N SER A 350 -7.36 -13.00 23.04
CA SER A 350 -7.47 -14.40 23.47
C SER A 350 -6.16 -15.16 23.23
N THR A 351 -5.74 -15.98 24.19
CA THR A 351 -4.58 -16.86 24.02
C THR A 351 -4.85 -17.95 22.99
N ALA A 352 -6.12 -18.29 22.72
CA ALA A 352 -6.54 -19.30 21.73
C ALA A 352 -5.79 -20.64 21.84
N GLY A 353 -5.49 -21.07 23.07
CA GLY A 353 -4.76 -22.32 23.35
C GLY A 353 -3.29 -22.32 22.92
N ARG A 354 -2.71 -21.16 22.59
CA ARG A 354 -1.30 -21.05 22.21
C ARG A 354 -0.39 -21.46 23.38
N MET A 355 0.66 -22.20 23.04
CA MET A 355 1.75 -22.48 23.96
C MET A 355 2.53 -21.19 24.26
N ILE A 356 2.66 -20.89 25.54
CA ILE A 356 3.55 -19.85 26.08
C ILE A 356 4.68 -20.59 26.80
N LYS A 357 5.92 -20.29 26.42
CA LYS A 357 7.10 -20.82 27.12
C LYS A 357 7.64 -19.73 28.03
N GLU A 358 8.22 -20.11 29.16
CA GLU A 358 8.98 -19.20 30.00
C GLU A 358 10.35 -19.78 30.32
N SER A 359 11.36 -18.90 30.37
CA SER A 359 12.69 -19.29 30.84
C SER A 359 12.67 -19.49 32.36
N ASN A 360 13.55 -20.37 32.83
CA ASN A 360 13.76 -20.65 34.24
C ASN A 360 14.34 -19.47 35.01
#